data_AF-A0A527W565-F1
#
_entry.id   AF-A0A527W565-F1
#
_cell.length_a   1.000
_cell.length_b   1.000
_cell.length_c   1.000
_cell.angle_alpha   90.00
_cell.angle_beta   90.00
_cell.angle_gamma   90.00
#
_symmetry.space_group_name_H-M   'P 1'
#
loop_
_entity.id
_entity.type
_entity.pdbx_description
1 polymer ?
#
loop_
_entity_poly.entity_id
_entity_poly.type
_entity_poly.pdbx_seq_one_letter_code
_entity_poly.pdbx_strand_id
1 'polypeptide(L)' 'MLRRPSLTPIIGALPTTVPFVGPEAQERERGRPFRARIGANESSFGPSPHVIARMESVARDQWMYCDP' A
#
# COMPACT_ATOMS: atom_id res chain seq x y z
N MET A 1 19.21 -26.44 4.38
CA MET A 1 18.86 -25.08 3.91
C MET A 1 18.54 -25.16 2.43
N LEU A 2 17.28 -24.94 2.01
CA LEU A 2 16.96 -24.89 0.59
C LEU A 2 17.60 -23.64 -0.03
N ARG A 3 18.44 -23.83 -1.06
CA ARG A 3 18.95 -22.73 -1.89
C ARG A 3 17.77 -22.14 -2.66
N ARG A 4 17.53 -20.84 -2.50
CA ARG A 4 16.57 -20.13 -3.35
C ARG A 4 17.11 -20.15 -4.79
N PRO A 5 16.23 -20.29 -5.81
CA PRO A 5 16.64 -20.13 -7.20
C PRO A 5 17.28 -18.75 -7.41
N SER A 6 18.27 -18.68 -8.29
CA SER A 6 18.86 -17.41 -8.70
C SER A 6 17.81 -16.53 -9.36
N LEU A 7 17.90 -15.21 -9.15
CA LEU A 7 17.09 -14.24 -9.87
C LEU A 7 17.43 -14.29 -11.36
N THR A 8 16.47 -13.94 -12.20
CA THR A 8 16.74 -13.70 -13.62
C THR A 8 17.71 -12.52 -13.77
N PRO A 9 18.55 -12.48 -14.82
CA PRO A 9 19.54 -11.41 -14.99
C PRO A 9 18.93 -10.01 -14.98
N ILE A 10 17.74 -9.83 -15.58
CA ILE A 10 17.05 -8.54 -15.60
C ILE A 10 16.63 -8.08 -14.20
N ILE A 11 16.10 -8.98 -13.36
CA ILE A 11 15.72 -8.64 -11.99
C ILE A 11 16.96 -8.41 -11.13
N GLY A 12 18.02 -9.21 -11.32
CA GLY A 12 19.28 -9.03 -10.60
C GLY A 12 20.03 -7.73 -10.93
N ALA A 13 19.77 -7.15 -12.11
CA ALA A 13 20.37 -5.89 -12.54
C ALA A 13 19.60 -4.63 -12.08
N LEU A 14 18.39 -4.78 -11.51
CA LEU A 14 17.64 -3.63 -11.01
C LEU A 14 18.36 -3.02 -9.79
N PRO A 15 18.59 -1.70 -9.77
CA PRO A 15 19.18 -1.06 -8.60
C PRO A 15 18.18 -1.13 -7.44
N THR A 16 18.69 -1.32 -6.23
CA THR A 16 17.89 -1.17 -5.01
C THR A 16 17.66 0.32 -4.73
N THR A 17 16.75 0.95 -5.46
CA THR A 17 16.34 2.32 -5.22
C THR A 17 14.94 2.34 -4.62
N VAL A 18 14.82 3.01 -3.47
CA VAL A 18 13.54 3.35 -2.87
C VAL A 18 13.37 4.86 -3.08
N PRO A 19 12.69 5.30 -4.15
CA PRO A 19 12.62 6.72 -4.50
C PRO A 19 11.87 7.56 -3.46
N PHE A 20 11.05 6.90 -2.61
CA PHE A 20 10.29 7.55 -1.54
C PHE A 20 10.19 6.62 -0.32
N VAL A 21 10.39 7.17 0.88
CA VAL A 21 10.16 6.45 2.15
C VAL A 21 8.71 6.65 2.56
N GLY A 22 7.93 5.56 2.67
CA GLY A 22 6.52 5.61 3.05
C GLY A 22 6.28 6.20 4.45
N PRO A 23 5.12 6.84 4.69
CA PRO A 23 4.82 7.50 5.95
C PRO A 23 4.88 6.56 7.16
N GLU A 24 4.44 5.31 7.03
CA GLU A 24 4.47 4.33 8.14
C GLU A 24 5.91 4.00 8.56
N ALA A 25 6.86 3.99 7.61
CA ALA A 25 8.27 3.80 7.93
C ALA A 25 8.84 5.01 8.70
N GLN A 26 8.46 6.22 8.30
CA GLN A 26 8.84 7.45 8.99
C GLN A 26 8.25 7.52 10.41
N GLU A 27 7.00 7.07 10.61
CA GLU A 27 6.38 7.01 11.95
C GLU A 27 7.10 6.01 12.86
N ARG A 28 7.50 4.84 12.34
CA ARG A 28 8.30 3.86 13.09
C ARG A 28 9.67 4.42 13.48
N GLU A 29 10.37 5.08 12.56
CA GLU A 29 11.66 5.70 12.82
C GLU A 29 11.56 6.85 13.85
N ARG A 30 10.50 7.66 13.77
CA ARG A 30 10.24 8.77 14.70
C ARG A 30 9.67 8.33 16.05
N GLY A 31 9.18 7.09 16.16
CA GLY A 31 8.54 6.54 17.36
C GLY A 31 7.20 7.19 17.71
N ARG A 32 6.55 7.88 16.77
CA ARG A 32 5.24 8.52 16.99
C ARG A 32 4.46 8.73 15.68
N PRO A 33 3.12 8.74 15.72
CA PRO A 33 2.29 9.07 14.57
C PRO A 33 2.50 10.49 14.05
N PHE A 34 2.19 10.72 12.78
CA PHE A 34 2.10 12.08 12.24
C PHE A 34 0.96 12.87 12.89
N ARG A 35 1.24 14.11 13.27
CA ARG A 35 0.19 15.09 13.61
C ARG A 35 -0.59 15.55 12.36
N ALA A 36 0.06 15.56 11.20
CA ALA A 36 -0.54 15.88 9.91
C ALA A 36 0.12 15.04 8.80
N ARG A 37 -0.70 14.27 8.06
CA ARG A 37 -0.25 13.37 6.97
C ARG A 37 -0.58 13.98 5.61
N ILE A 38 0.33 14.83 5.14
CA ILE A 38 0.12 15.68 3.94
C ILE A 38 1.27 15.56 2.92
N GLY A 39 2.11 14.52 3.03
CA GLY A 39 3.31 14.35 2.19
C GLY A 39 3.15 13.40 0.98
N ALA A 40 2.02 12.70 0.88
CA ALA A 40 1.79 11.63 -0.11
C ALA A 40 0.61 11.90 -1.05
N ASN A 41 0.06 13.13 -1.06
CA ASN A 41 -1.11 13.52 -1.85
C ASN A 41 -2.39 12.70 -1.58
N GLU A 42 -2.46 12.01 -0.44
CA GLU A 42 -3.68 11.34 0.00
C GLU A 42 -4.74 12.39 0.37
N SER A 43 -5.97 12.19 -0.10
CA SER A 43 -7.09 13.06 0.28
C SER A 43 -7.44 12.86 1.76
N SER A 44 -7.10 13.84 2.59
CA SER A 44 -7.42 13.82 4.03
C SER A 44 -8.92 13.94 4.32
N PHE A 45 -9.75 14.26 3.32
CA PHE A 45 -11.21 14.33 3.48
C PHE A 45 -11.85 12.93 3.55
N GLY A 46 -11.15 11.90 3.09
CA GLY A 46 -11.73 10.56 2.94
C GLY A 46 -12.71 10.44 1.76
N PRO A 47 -13.25 9.24 1.52
CA PRO A 47 -14.27 9.01 0.50
C PRO A 47 -15.65 9.51 0.95
N SER A 48 -16.58 9.64 0.01
CA SER A 48 -17.99 9.92 0.31
C SER A 48 -18.58 8.86 1.26
N PRO A 49 -19.43 9.23 2.24
CA PRO A 49 -20.13 8.27 3.10
C PRO A 49 -20.93 7.22 2.31
N HIS A 50 -21.46 7.59 1.14
CA HIS A 50 -22.18 6.65 0.26
C HIS A 50 -21.26 5.57 -0.32
N VAL A 51 -19.99 5.90 -0.59
CA VAL A 51 -19.00 4.93 -1.06
C VAL A 51 -18.67 3.94 0.06
N ILE A 52 -18.47 4.42 1.29
CA ILE A 52 -18.20 3.56 2.45
C ILE A 52 -19.36 2.58 2.68
N ALA A 53 -20.60 3.10 2.74
CA ALA A 53 -21.78 2.25 2.92
C ALA A 53 -21.93 1.21 1.79
N ARG A 54 -21.59 1.58 0.55
CA ARG A 54 -21.60 0.63 -0.56
C ARG A 54 -20.53 -0.45 -0.39
N MET A 55 -19.30 -0.07 -0.05
CA MET A 55 -18.20 -1.00 0.20
C MET A 55 -18.54 -2.01 1.31
N GLU A 56 -19.13 -1.55 2.41
CA GLU A 56 -19.60 -2.41 3.50
C GLU A 56 -20.70 -3.38 3.02
N SER A 57 -21.68 -2.89 2.26
CA SER A 57 -22.81 -3.71 1.78
C SER A 57 -22.39 -4.85 0.85
N VAL A 58 -21.32 -4.67 0.07
CA VAL A 58 -20.82 -5.66 -0.90
C VAL A 58 -19.65 -6.48 -0.40
N ALA A 59 -19.16 -6.24 0.82
CA ALA A 59 -17.95 -6.91 1.34
C ALA A 59 -18.06 -8.44 1.32
N ARG A 60 -19.24 -8.99 1.62
CA ARG A 60 -19.51 -10.44 1.60
C ARG A 60 -19.44 -11.06 0.20
N ASP A 61 -19.53 -10.25 -0.84
CA ASP A 61 -19.58 -10.67 -2.24
C ASP A 61 -18.19 -10.60 -2.91
N GLN A 62 -17.15 -10.09 -2.22
CA GLN A 62 -15.79 -9.91 -2.75
C GLN A 62 -15.01 -11.23 -2.97
N TRP A 63 -15.62 -12.38 -2.71
CA TRP A 63 -15.05 -13.69 -3.06
C TRP A 63 -15.16 -14.00 -4.55
N MET A 64 -16.08 -13.33 -5.24
CA MET A 64 -16.27 -13.47 -6.68
C MET A 64 -15.20 -12.69 -7.43
N TYR A 65 -14.77 -13.22 -8.57
CA TYR A 65 -14.01 -12.43 -9.53
C TYR A 65 -14.85 -11.21 -9.97
N CYS A 66 -14.19 -10.07 -10.18
CA CYS A 66 -14.82 -8.91 -10.80
C CYS A 66 -15.30 -9.26 -12.22
N ASP A 67 -16.28 -8.50 -12.71
CA ASP A 67 -16.71 -8.57 -14.10
C ASP A 67 -15.49 -8.33 -15.03
N PRO A 68 -15.26 -9.18 -16.06
CA PRO A 68 -14.11 -9.05 -16.97
C PRO A 68 -14.01 -7.73 -17.74
#